data_AF-A0A7V9DP87-F1
#
_entry.id   AF-A0A7V9DP87-F1
#
_cell.length_a   1.000
_cell.length_b   1.000
_cell.length_c   1.000
_cell.angle_alpha   90.00
_cell.angle_beta   90.00
_cell.angle_gamma   90.00
#
_symmetry.space_group_name_H-M   'P 1'
#
loop_
_entity.id
_entity.type
_entity.pdbx_description
1 polymer ?
#
loop_
_entity_poly.entity_id
_entity_poly.type
_entity_poly.pdbx_seq_one_letter_code
_entity_poly.pdbx_strand_id
1 'polypeptide(L)' 'MGFASGPEAGLVMLDAIAGDPRLAQVHLLAATRADLLRRLGRHADATDAYRRALDLVRTAPERRFLESRLDDLTP' A
#
# COMPACT_ATOMS: atom_id res chain seq x y z
N MET A 1 6.67 12.71 17.51
CA MET A 1 7.15 11.62 16.63
C MET A 1 6.60 10.31 17.19
N GLY A 2 5.82 9.57 16.39
CA GLY A 2 5.09 8.34 16.78
C GLY A 2 3.84 8.68 17.58
N PHE A 3 2.62 8.24 17.26
CA PHE A 3 2.20 6.96 16.73
C PHE A 3 0.91 7.17 15.92
N ALA A 4 0.91 6.75 14.65
CA ALA A 4 -0.35 6.36 14.03
C ALA A 4 -0.92 5.25 14.92
N SER A 5 -2.11 5.48 15.49
CA SER A 5 -2.75 4.62 16.47
C SER A 5 -3.16 3.31 15.81
N GLY A 6 -2.21 2.39 15.68
CA GLY A 6 -2.39 1.12 15.00
C GLY A 6 -2.45 1.22 13.47
N PRO A 7 -2.30 0.08 12.79
CA PRO A 7 -2.35 -0.01 11.32
C PRO A 7 -3.67 0.51 10.74
N GLU A 8 -4.77 0.48 11.50
CA GLU A 8 -6.09 0.97 11.08
C GLU A 8 -6.16 2.50 11.02
N ALA A 9 -5.60 3.22 11.98
CA ALA A 9 -5.53 4.69 11.91
C ALA A 9 -4.63 5.17 10.78
N GLY A 10 -3.58 4.40 10.46
CA GLY A 10 -2.75 4.62 9.28
C GLY A 10 -3.55 4.53 7.97
N LEU A 11 -4.48 3.57 7.87
CA LEU A 11 -5.35 3.43 6.70
C LEU A 11 -6.34 4.60 6.54
N VAL A 12 -6.94 5.06 7.64
CA VAL A 12 -7.88 6.21 7.61
C VAL A 12 -7.15 7.49 7.18
N MET A 13 -5.91 7.69 7.64
CA MET A 13 -5.12 8.86 7.27
C MET A 13 -4.65 8.79 5.81
N LEU A 14 -4.34 7.59 5.30
CA LEU A 14 -4.02 7.37 3.89
C LEU A 14 -5.23 7.65 2.97
N ASP A 15 -6.43 7.24 3.37
CA ASP A 15 -7.67 7.48 2.61
C ASP A 15 -7.99 8.98 2.51
N ALA A 16 -7.79 9.72 3.61
CA ALA A 16 -7.94 11.18 3.63
C ALA A 16 -6.94 11.91 2.70
N ILE A 17 -5.75 11.35 2.49
CA ILE A 17 -4.71 11.91 1.61
C ILE A 17 -4.94 11.51 0.13
N ALA A 18 -5.59 10.36 -0.11
CA ALA A 18 -5.92 9.90 -1.46
C ALA A 18 -6.88 10.85 -2.23
N GLY A 19 -7.56 11.75 -1.52
CA GLY A 19 -8.37 12.82 -2.11
C GLY A 19 -7.57 13.92 -2.82
N ASP A 20 -6.25 14.03 -2.59
CA ASP A 20 -5.39 15.03 -3.24
C ASP A 20 -4.39 14.39 -4.23
N PRO A 21 -4.66 14.44 -5.54
CA PRO A 21 -3.85 13.79 -6.57
C PRO A 21 -2.45 14.40 -6.77
N ARG A 22 -2.13 15.53 -6.11
CA ARG A 22 -0.79 16.15 -6.18
C ARG A 22 0.11 15.66 -5.03
N LEU A 23 -0.47 15.26 -3.91
CA LEU A 23 0.23 14.63 -2.77
C LEU A 23 0.20 13.10 -2.84
N ALA A 24 -0.80 12.55 -3.53
CA ALA A 24 -0.93 11.12 -3.73
C ALA A 24 0.07 10.65 -4.80
N GLN A 25 1.26 10.25 -4.35
CA GLN A 25 1.95 9.16 -5.02
C GLN A 25 1.08 7.92 -4.85
N VAL A 26 0.04 7.79 -5.69
CA VAL A 26 -1.08 6.87 -5.49
C VAL A 26 -0.61 5.41 -5.32
N HIS A 27 0.51 5.07 -5.98
CA HIS A 27 1.19 3.79 -5.81
C HIS A 27 1.86 3.61 -4.43
N LEU A 28 2.43 4.66 -3.81
CA LEU A 28 2.96 4.61 -2.44
C LEU A 28 1.85 4.49 -1.39
N LEU A 29 0.71 5.15 -1.60
CA LEU A 29 -0.46 5.00 -0.74
C LEU A 29 -0.96 3.54 -0.78
N ALA A 30 -1.09 2.97 -1.97
CA ALA A 30 -1.48 1.57 -2.17
C ALA A 30 -0.46 0.58 -1.59
N ALA A 31 0.84 0.85 -1.73
CA ALA A 31 1.91 0.05 -1.13
C ALA A 31 1.90 0.07 0.40
N THR A 32 1.67 1.26 0.99
CA THR A 32 1.58 1.43 2.45
C THR A 32 0.35 0.72 2.99
N ARG A 33 -0.80 0.85 2.31
CA ARG A 33 -2.02 0.10 2.62
C ARG A 33 -1.78 -1.41 2.62
N ALA A 34 -1.06 -1.90 1.61
CA ALA A 34 -0.76 -3.32 1.50
C ALA A 34 0.15 -3.84 2.64
N ASP A 35 1.17 -3.08 3.05
CA ASP A 35 2.01 -3.47 4.21
C ASP A 35 1.21 -3.47 5.53
N LEU A 36 0.34 -2.48 5.73
CA LEU A 36 -0.53 -2.42 6.91
C LEU A 36 -1.51 -3.61 6.96
N LEU A 37 -2.12 -3.96 5.83
CA LEU A 37 -3.02 -5.12 5.72
C LEU A 37 -2.28 -6.44 5.94
N ARG A 38 -1.03 -6.56 5.44
CA ARG A 38 -0.18 -7.72 5.70
C ARG A 38 0.12 -7.86 7.19
N ARG A 39 0.47 -6.77 7.89
CA ARG A 39 0.73 -6.78 9.34
C ARG A 39 -0.52 -7.09 10.16
N LEU A 40 -1.70 -6.83 9.62
CA LEU A 40 -2.99 -7.22 10.18
C LEU A 40 -3.40 -8.67 9.88
N GLY A 41 -2.58 -9.45 9.16
CA GLY A 41 -2.91 -10.82 8.72
C GLY A 41 -3.96 -10.88 7.61
N ARG A 42 -4.34 -9.73 7.03
CA ARG A 42 -5.31 -9.61 5.93
C ARG A 42 -4.62 -9.76 4.59
N HIS A 43 -4.08 -10.95 4.35
CA HIS A 43 -3.28 -11.23 3.16
C HIS A 43 -4.04 -10.99 1.86
N ALA A 44 -5.33 -11.40 1.77
CA ALA A 44 -6.15 -11.19 0.57
C ALA A 44 -6.35 -9.70 0.22
N ASP A 45 -6.64 -8.86 1.22
CA ASP A 45 -6.76 -7.41 1.02
C ASP A 45 -5.40 -6.77 0.67
N ALA A 46 -4.31 -7.28 1.26
CA ALA A 46 -2.96 -6.82 0.96
C ALA A 46 -2.57 -7.13 -0.51
N THR A 47 -2.90 -8.33 -0.99
CA THR A 47 -2.72 -8.73 -2.40
C THR A 47 -3.46 -7.78 -3.35
N ASP A 48 -4.73 -7.46 -3.07
CA ASP A 48 -5.52 -6.54 -3.90
C ASP A 48 -4.93 -5.12 -3.90
N ALA A 49 -4.46 -4.65 -2.74
CA ALA A 49 -3.80 -3.35 -2.63
C ALA A 49 -2.47 -3.29 -3.40
N TYR A 50 -1.64 -4.34 -3.35
CA TYR A 50 -0.42 -4.43 -4.15
C TYR A 50 -0.72 -4.48 -5.65
N ARG A 51 -1.76 -5.19 -6.08
CA ARG A 51 -2.18 -5.21 -7.49
C ARG A 51 -2.61 -3.83 -7.99
N ARG A 52 -3.38 -3.08 -7.20
CA ARG A 52 -3.72 -1.68 -7.53
C ARG A 52 -2.50 -0.77 -7.54
N ALA A 53 -1.54 -0.98 -6.64
CA ALA A 53 -0.28 -0.24 -6.65
C ALA A 53 0.51 -0.49 -7.95
N LEU A 54 0.51 -1.73 -8.45
CA LEU A 54 1.18 -2.13 -9.69
C LEU A 54 0.52 -1.58 -10.95
N ASP A 55 -0.77 -1.29 -10.93
CA ASP A 55 -1.48 -0.63 -12.04
C ASP A 55 -1.12 0.87 -12.13
N LEU A 56 -0.85 1.48 -10.97
CA LEU A 56 -0.63 2.92 -10.84
C LEU A 56 0.86 3.32 -10.84
N VAL A 57 1.77 2.36 -10.70
CA VAL A 57 3.20 2.60 -10.73
C VAL A 57 3.67 2.91 -12.15
N ARG A 58 4.46 3.97 -12.30
CA ARG A 58 4.94 4.44 -13.61
C ARG A 58 6.42 4.17 -13.85
N THR A 59 7.11 3.63 -12.85
CA THR A 59 8.57 3.42 -12.84
C THR A 59 8.87 1.92 -12.69
N ALA A 60 9.78 1.41 -13.51
CA ALA A 60 10.25 0.03 -13.44
C ALA A 60 10.84 -0.39 -12.07
N PRO A 61 11.63 0.45 -11.36
CA PRO A 61 12.16 0.07 -10.04
C PRO A 61 11.08 -0.07 -8.96
N GLU A 62 10.10 0.84 -8.86
CA GLU A 62 9.00 0.67 -7.90
C GLU A 62 8.13 -0.53 -8.27
N ARG A 63 7.89 -0.78 -9.56
CA ARG A 63 7.10 -1.96 -9.98
C ARG A 63 7.73 -3.25 -9.48
N ARG A 64 9.04 -3.41 -9.69
CA ARG A 64 9.78 -4.60 -9.24
C ARG A 64 9.77 -4.76 -7.72
N PHE A 65 9.83 -3.66 -6.99
CA PHE A 65 9.70 -3.67 -5.52
C PHE A 65 8.32 -4.18 -5.09
N LEU A 66 7.25 -3.70 -5.73
CA LEU A 66 5.88 -4.11 -5.44
C LEU A 66 5.60 -5.56 -5.84
N GLU A 67 6.12 -6.01 -6.99
CA GLU A 67 6.02 -7.42 -7.43
C GLU A 67 6.71 -8.36 -6.43
N SER A 68 7.91 -8.01 -5.95
CA SER A 68 8.61 -8.80 -4.94
C SER A 68 7.85 -8.89 -3.61
N ARG A 69 7.12 -7.83 -3.23
CA ARG A 69 6.29 -7.83 -2.02
C ARG A 69 5.00 -8.63 -2.19
N LEU A 70 4.44 -8.63 -3.39
CA LEU A 70 3.28 -9.43 -3.73
C LEU A 70 3.63 -10.92 -3.71
N ASP A 71 4.79 -11.29 -4.27
CA ASP A 71 5.32 -12.66 -4.28
C ASP A 71 5.55 -13.21 -2.86
N ASP A 72 6.06 -12.39 -1.93
CA ASP A 72 6.18 -12.75 -0.49
C ASP A 72 4.83 -13.06 0.19
N LEU A 73 3.73 -12.58 -0.39
CA LEU A 73 2.37 -12.64 0.17
C LEU A 73 1.51 -13.76 -0.43
N THR A 74 1.78 -14.13 -1.68
CA THR A 74 1.15 -15.27 -2.35
C THR A 74 2.14 -16.44 -2.36
N PRO A 75 1.89 -17.53 -1.60
CA PRO A 75 2.76 -18.69 -1.56
C PRO A 75 2.83 -19.46 -2.89
#